data_AF-A9WUA3-F1
#
_entry.id   AF-A9WUA3-F1
#
_cell.length_a   1.000
_cell.length_b   1.000
_cell.length_c   1.000
_cell.angle_alpha   90.00
_cell.angle_beta   90.00
_cell.angle_gamma   90.00
#
_symmetry.space_group_name_H-M   'P 1'
#
loop_
_entity.id
_entity.type
_entity.pdbx_description
1 polymer ?
#
loop_
_entity_poly.entity_id
_entity_poly.type
_entity_poly.pdbx_seq_one_letter_code
_entity_poly.pdbx_strand_id
1 'polypeptide(L)'
;MGTRSMAYCAIRSIKFWRAPTNRCYFLPASTRIYPQHGYPFQVVHEVEFSLTEQGSLTVKQTLINESDLPAPVALGAHPYLRLGEVPTENLTLRVPAAKYLSVDAGLIPRSHEAVSADNDLRDGVPVSHLDMDTAYTALEFNADGETRCTLADSDGRWVSLHQNNTCQFVHIFVTAEFPGRNKAVAIEPMSAPANAFNTGYGLFCLESGARFSIDWGIDSQL
;
A
#
# COMPACT_ATOMS: atom_id res chain seq x y z
N MET A 1 -29.93 -2.32 -12.07
CA MET A 1 -28.82 -1.75 -12.88
C MET A 1 -27.68 -1.42 -11.93
N GLY A 2 -26.49 -1.98 -12.17
CA GLY A 2 -25.26 -1.70 -11.42
C GLY A 2 -24.86 -2.80 -10.42
N THR A 3 -24.39 -3.95 -10.90
CA THR A 3 -23.62 -4.90 -10.08
C THR A 3 -22.30 -4.22 -9.71
N ARG A 4 -22.15 -3.82 -8.44
CA ARG A 4 -20.88 -3.31 -7.90
C ARG A 4 -19.91 -4.48 -7.75
N SER A 5 -19.12 -4.75 -8.80
CA SER A 5 -18.03 -5.73 -8.70
C SER A 5 -16.83 -5.02 -8.10
N MET A 6 -16.54 -5.29 -6.83
CA MET A 6 -15.27 -4.94 -6.19
C MET A 6 -14.38 -6.17 -6.32
N ALA A 7 -13.51 -6.20 -7.32
CA ALA A 7 -12.53 -7.27 -7.47
C ALA A 7 -11.36 -7.03 -6.52
N TYR A 8 -11.43 -7.59 -5.31
CA TYR A 8 -10.31 -7.64 -4.38
C TYR A 8 -9.52 -8.92 -4.64
N CYS A 9 -8.34 -8.82 -5.26
CA CYS A 9 -7.44 -9.97 -5.41
C CYS A 9 -6.38 -9.93 -4.30
N ALA A 10 -6.65 -10.63 -3.19
CA ALA A 10 -5.60 -11.04 -2.25
C ALA A 10 -4.90 -12.28 -2.82
N ILE A 11 -3.58 -12.20 -3.08
CA ILE A 11 -2.81 -13.38 -3.48
C ILE A 11 -2.86 -14.41 -2.34
N ARG A 12 -3.37 -15.62 -2.63
CA ARG A 12 -3.48 -16.74 -1.67
C ARG A 12 -2.47 -17.87 -1.90
N SER A 13 -1.50 -17.72 -2.79
CA SER A 13 -0.49 -18.77 -3.05
C SER A 13 0.88 -18.22 -3.43
N ILE A 14 1.90 -18.69 -2.72
CA ILE A 14 3.32 -18.33 -2.89
C ILE A 14 4.06 -19.60 -3.37
N LYS A 15 4.88 -19.48 -4.42
CA LYS A 15 5.85 -20.51 -4.81
C LYS A 15 7.25 -19.99 -4.46
N PHE A 16 8.08 -20.83 -3.84
CA PHE A 16 9.39 -20.42 -3.32
C PHE A 16 10.52 -20.86 -4.26
N TRP A 17 11.50 -19.97 -4.48
CA TRP A 17 12.76 -20.28 -5.15
C TRP A 17 13.91 -19.67 -4.35
N ARG A 18 15.03 -20.38 -4.20
CA ARG A 18 16.20 -19.95 -3.41
C ARG A 18 17.36 -19.64 -4.34
N ALA A 19 17.88 -18.41 -4.32
CA ALA A 19 19.15 -18.07 -4.98
C ALA A 19 20.35 -18.41 -4.08
N PRO A 20 21.51 -18.83 -4.63
CA PRO A 20 22.70 -19.14 -3.84
C PRO A 20 23.60 -17.91 -3.62
N THR A 21 23.99 -17.74 -2.35
CA THR A 21 25.16 -17.07 -1.73
C THR A 21 25.28 -15.54 -1.67
N ASN A 22 25.43 -14.97 -0.46
CA ASN A 22 25.72 -13.56 -0.10
C ASN A 22 24.77 -12.48 -0.62
N ARG A 23 23.50 -12.79 -0.85
CA ARG A 23 22.67 -12.07 -1.83
C ARG A 23 21.29 -11.74 -1.30
N CYS A 24 20.76 -10.59 -1.73
CA CYS A 24 19.36 -10.22 -1.64
C CYS A 24 18.45 -11.45 -1.79
N TYR A 25 17.60 -11.68 -0.81
CA TYR A 25 16.68 -12.82 -0.84
C TYR A 25 15.57 -12.54 -1.84
N PHE A 26 15.65 -13.15 -3.02
CA PHE A 26 14.65 -13.01 -4.08
C PHE A 26 13.61 -14.12 -3.99
N LEU A 27 12.36 -13.76 -3.71
CA LEU A 27 11.24 -14.71 -3.62
C LEU A 27 10.17 -14.35 -4.65
N PRO A 28 10.20 -14.91 -5.88
CA PRO A 28 9.19 -14.64 -6.87
C PRO A 28 7.94 -15.49 -6.58
N ALA A 29 6.83 -14.83 -6.27
CA ALA A 29 5.50 -15.45 -6.27
C ALA A 29 4.73 -15.00 -7.50
N SER A 30 3.97 -15.90 -8.13
CA SER A 30 3.05 -15.50 -9.21
C SER A 30 1.69 -16.17 -9.06
N THR A 31 0.66 -15.43 -9.41
CA THR A 31 -0.70 -15.94 -9.51
C THR A 31 -1.40 -15.38 -10.74
N ARG A 32 -2.39 -16.11 -11.23
CA ARG A 32 -3.18 -15.73 -12.39
C ARG A 32 -4.58 -15.35 -11.96
N ILE A 33 -5.00 -14.17 -12.36
CA ILE A 33 -6.37 -13.67 -12.26
C ILE A 33 -7.04 -14.07 -13.56
N TYR A 34 -7.98 -15.02 -13.50
CA TYR A 34 -8.77 -15.44 -14.65
C TYR A 34 -9.97 -14.49 -14.84
N PRO A 35 -10.49 -14.36 -16.07
CA PRO A 35 -11.70 -13.60 -16.35
C PRO A 35 -12.88 -14.03 -15.48
N GLN A 36 -13.61 -13.07 -14.91
CA GLN A 36 -14.81 -13.29 -14.10
C GLN A 36 -15.94 -12.34 -14.51
N HIS A 37 -17.15 -12.61 -14.04
CA HIS A 37 -18.27 -11.70 -14.24
C HIS A 37 -17.96 -10.32 -13.65
N GLY A 38 -18.03 -9.26 -14.48
CA GLY A 38 -17.67 -7.90 -14.08
C GLY A 38 -16.19 -7.55 -14.18
N TYR A 39 -15.31 -8.51 -14.49
CA TYR A 39 -13.89 -8.27 -14.78
C TYR A 39 -13.39 -9.29 -15.83
N PRO A 40 -13.64 -9.06 -17.14
CA PRO A 40 -13.39 -10.05 -18.20
C PRO A 40 -11.93 -10.08 -18.69
N PHE A 41 -10.96 -9.76 -17.81
CA PHE A 41 -9.54 -9.68 -18.16
C PHE A 41 -8.75 -10.79 -17.47
N GLN A 42 -7.84 -11.39 -18.21
CA GLN A 42 -6.81 -12.28 -17.71
C GLN A 42 -5.53 -11.49 -17.41
N VAL A 43 -5.10 -11.50 -16.16
CA VAL A 43 -3.90 -10.77 -15.71
C VAL A 43 -3.05 -11.68 -14.84
N VAL A 44 -1.73 -11.65 -15.00
CA VAL A 44 -0.80 -12.29 -14.06
C VAL A 44 -0.30 -11.25 -13.08
N HIS A 45 -0.26 -11.61 -11.80
CA HIS A 45 0.36 -10.83 -10.75
C HIS A 45 1.61 -11.56 -10.27
N GLU A 46 2.76 -10.91 -10.43
CA GLU A 46 4.07 -11.35 -9.95
C GLU A 46 4.47 -10.46 -8.76
N VAL A 47 5.09 -11.07 -7.73
CA VAL A 47 5.62 -10.34 -6.58
C VAL A 47 7.05 -10.80 -6.35
N GLU A 48 7.95 -9.82 -6.22
CA GLU A 48 9.37 -10.00 -5.99
C GLU A 48 9.72 -9.34 -4.66
N PHE A 49 10.18 -10.13 -3.69
CA PHE A 49 10.74 -9.61 -2.44
C PHE A 49 12.25 -9.53 -2.56
N SER A 50 12.88 -8.49 -2.00
CA SER A 50 14.32 -8.34 -1.87
C SER A 50 14.64 -7.87 -0.46
N LEU A 51 15.52 -8.58 0.25
CA LEU A 51 15.92 -8.22 1.62
C LEU A 51 17.43 -8.02 1.68
N THR A 52 17.88 -6.86 2.17
CA THR A 52 19.31 -6.56 2.36
C THR A 52 19.85 -7.16 3.66
N GLU A 53 21.18 -7.24 3.81
CA GLU A 53 21.82 -7.70 5.05
C GLU A 53 21.49 -6.78 6.25
N GLN A 54 21.19 -5.52 5.99
CA GLN A 54 20.79 -4.52 6.99
C GLN A 54 19.31 -4.61 7.36
N GLY A 55 18.56 -5.54 6.77
CA GLY A 55 17.14 -5.78 7.08
C GLY A 55 16.16 -4.88 6.33
N SER A 56 16.61 -4.15 5.31
CA SER A 56 15.73 -3.39 4.41
C SER A 56 14.99 -4.32 3.46
N LEU A 57 13.66 -4.25 3.43
CA LEU A 57 12.81 -5.00 2.53
C LEU A 57 12.35 -4.11 1.39
N THR A 58 12.50 -4.58 0.15
CA THR A 58 11.82 -4.05 -1.03
C THR A 58 10.87 -5.10 -1.59
N VAL A 59 9.68 -4.67 -1.99
CA VAL A 59 8.63 -5.47 -2.61
C VAL A 59 8.27 -4.81 -3.94
N LYS A 60 8.48 -5.54 -5.02
CA LYS A 60 8.01 -5.16 -6.34
C LYS A 60 6.83 -6.03 -6.74
N GLN A 61 5.71 -5.41 -7.07
CA GLN A 61 4.52 -6.10 -7.57
C GLN A 61 4.33 -5.73 -9.03
N THR A 62 4.14 -6.72 -9.90
CA THR A 62 3.99 -6.53 -11.34
C THR A 62 2.70 -7.20 -11.82
N LEU A 63 1.88 -6.46 -12.56
CA LEU A 63 0.78 -7.00 -13.35
C LEU A 63 1.20 -7.14 -14.81
N ILE A 64 0.79 -8.24 -15.43
CA ILE A 64 0.98 -8.53 -16.86
C ILE A 64 -0.39 -8.79 -17.46
N ASN A 65 -0.82 -7.99 -18.43
CA ASN A 65 -2.08 -8.22 -19.12
C ASN A 65 -1.91 -9.33 -20.17
N GLU A 66 -2.55 -10.47 -19.94
CA GLU A 66 -2.59 -11.61 -20.87
C GLU A 66 -3.98 -11.78 -21.51
N SER A 67 -4.67 -10.65 -21.69
CA SER A 67 -5.92 -10.53 -22.46
C SER A 67 -5.64 -9.81 -23.78
N ASP A 68 -6.49 -10.04 -24.77
CA ASP A 68 -6.41 -9.33 -26.07
C ASP A 68 -6.94 -7.88 -26.02
N LEU A 69 -7.41 -7.43 -24.86
CA LEU A 69 -7.99 -6.10 -24.64
C LEU A 69 -7.24 -5.36 -23.52
N PRO A 70 -7.15 -4.01 -23.58
CA PRO A 70 -6.63 -3.21 -22.47
C PRO A 70 -7.40 -3.47 -21.17
N ALA A 71 -6.69 -3.77 -20.08
CA ALA A 71 -7.25 -4.15 -18.80
C ALA A 71 -7.11 -3.02 -17.76
N PRO A 72 -8.20 -2.49 -17.20
CA PRO A 72 -8.13 -1.57 -16.07
C PRO A 72 -7.59 -2.29 -14.84
N VAL A 73 -6.55 -1.76 -14.20
CA VAL A 73 -5.86 -2.38 -13.08
C VAL A 73 -5.52 -1.37 -11.99
N ALA A 74 -5.43 -1.89 -10.76
CA ALA A 74 -4.86 -1.21 -9.62
C ALA A 74 -4.13 -2.23 -8.74
N LEU A 75 -3.01 -1.82 -8.15
CA LEU A 75 -2.23 -2.55 -7.16
C LEU A 75 -2.13 -1.77 -5.85
N GLY A 76 -2.00 -2.51 -4.75
CA GLY A 76 -1.61 -2.02 -3.45
C GLY A 76 -1.21 -3.17 -2.53
N ALA A 77 -0.85 -2.83 -1.29
CA ALA A 77 -0.53 -3.78 -0.23
C ALA A 77 -1.09 -3.31 1.12
N HIS A 78 -1.36 -4.24 2.03
CA HIS A 78 -2.00 -3.94 3.33
C HIS A 78 -1.12 -4.31 4.55
N PRO A 79 0.14 -3.87 4.64
CA PRO A 79 1.02 -4.26 5.74
C PRO A 79 0.65 -3.53 7.04
N TYR A 80 0.55 -4.29 8.13
CA TYR A 80 0.51 -3.74 9.49
C TYR A 80 1.94 -3.62 10.02
N LEU A 81 2.36 -2.39 10.34
CA LEU A 81 3.72 -2.11 10.78
C LEU A 81 3.81 -2.15 12.31
N ARG A 82 4.95 -2.63 12.81
CA ARG A 82 5.31 -2.59 14.23
C ARG A 82 6.79 -2.30 14.40
N LEU A 83 7.16 -1.66 15.50
CA LEU A 83 8.54 -1.39 15.87
C LEU A 83 8.99 -2.36 16.96
N GLY A 84 9.49 -3.53 16.57
CA GLY A 84 9.89 -4.58 17.51
C GLY A 84 8.76 -4.93 18.51
N GLU A 85 9.05 -4.78 19.80
CA GLU A 85 8.09 -4.95 20.90
C GLU A 85 7.60 -3.64 21.52
N VAL A 86 7.91 -2.49 20.91
CA VAL A 86 7.38 -1.19 21.35
C VAL A 86 5.85 -1.20 21.19
N PRO A 87 5.07 -0.89 22.23
CA PRO A 87 3.62 -0.76 22.11
C PRO A 87 3.27 0.26 21.02
N THR A 88 2.40 -0.14 20.09
CA THR A 88 2.10 0.67 18.89
C THR A 88 1.45 2.01 19.26
N GLU A 89 0.68 2.05 20.34
CA GLU A 89 0.09 3.25 20.93
C GLU A 89 1.13 4.29 21.42
N ASN A 90 2.37 3.87 21.69
CA ASN A 90 3.45 4.78 22.11
C ASN A 90 4.18 5.42 20.92
N LEU A 91 3.93 4.94 19.69
CA LEU A 91 4.59 5.43 18.50
C LEU A 91 3.95 6.72 18.00
N THR A 92 4.72 7.52 17.28
CA THR A 92 4.25 8.67 16.52
C THR A 92 4.18 8.31 15.04
N LEU A 93 3.00 8.47 14.43
CA LEU A 93 2.79 8.26 13.00
C LEU A 93 2.99 9.56 12.23
N ARG A 94 3.89 9.55 11.24
CA ARG A 94 4.07 10.64 10.27
C ARG A 94 3.74 10.19 8.85
N VAL A 95 2.90 10.96 8.16
CA VAL A 95 2.52 10.72 6.76
C VAL A 95 2.69 12.03 5.98
N PRO A 96 3.65 12.12 5.04
CA PRO A 96 3.93 13.35 4.30
C PRO A 96 2.93 13.55 3.14
N ALA A 97 1.67 13.83 3.46
CA ALA A 97 0.58 13.99 2.50
C ALA A 97 -0.19 15.30 2.72
N ALA A 98 -0.41 16.08 1.65
CA ALA A 98 -1.12 17.35 1.76
C ALA A 98 -2.64 17.24 1.57
N LYS A 99 -3.13 16.08 1.11
CA LYS A 99 -4.56 15.84 0.86
C LYS A 99 -5.00 14.48 1.37
N TYR A 100 -6.29 14.38 1.66
CA TYR A 100 -6.96 13.11 1.95
C TYR A 100 -8.20 12.95 1.07
N LEU A 101 -8.69 11.71 0.98
CA LEU A 101 -9.92 11.37 0.29
C LEU A 101 -11.04 11.31 1.33
N SER A 102 -12.00 12.24 1.26
CA SER A 102 -13.18 12.17 2.09
C SER A 102 -14.13 11.10 1.57
N VAL A 103 -14.84 10.43 2.48
CA VAL A 103 -15.68 9.28 2.18
C VAL A 103 -17.12 9.50 2.63
N ASP A 104 -18.07 8.80 2.01
CA ASP A 104 -19.43 8.71 2.54
C ASP A 104 -19.54 7.66 3.67
N ALA A 105 -20.75 7.46 4.20
CA ALA A 105 -21.00 6.48 5.26
C ALA A 105 -20.70 5.02 4.86
N GLY A 106 -20.52 4.73 3.56
CA GLY A 106 -20.11 3.43 3.04
C GLY A 106 -18.62 3.34 2.74
N LEU A 107 -17.80 4.29 3.23
CA LEU A 107 -16.36 4.40 2.97
C LEU A 107 -16.01 4.55 1.48
N ILE A 108 -16.94 5.06 0.66
CA ILE A 108 -16.68 5.32 -0.75
C ILE A 108 -16.13 6.74 -0.92
N PRO A 109 -14.97 6.94 -1.58
CA PRO A 109 -14.41 8.26 -1.82
C PRO A 109 -15.35 9.21 -2.58
N ARG A 110 -15.40 10.47 -2.14
CA ARG A 110 -16.26 11.53 -2.64
C ARG A 110 -15.48 12.70 -3.24
N SER A 111 -14.44 13.15 -2.55
CA SER A 111 -13.61 14.30 -2.94
C SER A 111 -12.19 14.17 -2.43
N HIS A 112 -11.30 14.98 -3.02
CA HIS A 112 -9.93 15.18 -2.53
C HIS A 112 -9.88 16.53 -1.81
N GLU A 113 -9.57 16.51 -0.53
CA GLU A 113 -9.61 17.67 0.33
C GLU A 113 -8.22 17.92 0.93
N ALA A 114 -7.88 19.18 1.16
CA ALA A 114 -6.65 19.50 1.89
C ALA A 114 -6.77 18.93 3.31
N VAL A 115 -5.65 18.44 3.85
CA VAL A 115 -5.63 18.04 5.26
C VAL A 115 -5.96 19.23 6.16
N SER A 116 -6.57 18.94 7.30
CA SER A 116 -6.95 19.87 8.35
C SER A 116 -6.34 19.42 9.66
N ALA A 117 -6.48 20.21 10.74
CA ALA A 117 -5.88 19.87 12.04
C ALA A 117 -6.28 18.47 12.57
N ASP A 118 -7.44 17.94 12.15
CA ASP A 118 -7.96 16.65 12.62
C ASP A 118 -7.33 15.43 11.92
N ASN A 119 -6.73 15.61 10.74
CA ASN A 119 -6.17 14.53 9.93
C ASN A 119 -4.82 14.88 9.29
N ASP A 120 -4.18 15.97 9.73
CA ASP A 120 -2.85 16.33 9.28
C ASP A 120 -1.81 15.52 10.06
N LEU A 121 -1.19 14.57 9.37
CA LEU A 121 -0.18 13.67 9.92
C LEU A 121 1.25 14.10 9.54
N ARG A 122 1.44 15.25 8.88
CA ARG A 122 2.73 15.65 8.30
C ARG A 122 3.80 15.96 9.35
N ASP A 123 3.38 16.47 10.50
CA ASP A 123 4.26 16.80 11.63
C ASP A 123 4.37 15.67 12.66
N GLY A 124 3.68 14.55 12.43
CA GLY A 124 3.64 13.41 13.33
C GLY A 124 2.54 13.52 14.40
N VAL A 125 1.77 12.45 14.59
CA VAL A 125 0.72 12.37 15.61
C VAL A 125 0.88 11.09 16.44
N PRO A 126 0.77 11.16 17.78
CA PRO A 126 0.78 9.98 18.63
C PRO A 126 -0.32 9.00 18.21
N VAL A 127 0.06 7.75 17.96
CA VAL A 127 -0.87 6.70 17.52
C VAL A 127 -1.96 6.48 18.57
N SER A 128 -1.68 6.67 19.86
CA SER A 128 -2.68 6.63 20.93
C SER A 128 -3.90 7.54 20.68
N HIS A 129 -3.74 8.65 19.94
CA HIS A 129 -4.83 9.60 19.64
C HIS A 129 -5.58 9.29 18.34
N LEU A 130 -5.12 8.31 17.56
CA LEU A 130 -5.68 8.01 16.24
C LEU A 130 -6.68 6.85 16.28
N ASP A 131 -7.80 7.02 15.60
CA ASP A 131 -8.73 5.96 15.21
C ASP A 131 -9.29 6.36 13.85
N MET A 132 -8.78 5.74 12.78
CA MET A 132 -9.00 6.25 11.42
C MET A 132 -8.89 5.17 10.36
N ASP A 133 -9.59 5.43 9.26
CA ASP A 133 -9.63 4.63 8.05
C ASP A 133 -9.65 5.64 6.89
N THR A 134 -8.47 6.05 6.41
CA THR A 134 -8.34 7.24 5.56
C THR A 134 -7.24 7.10 4.52
N ALA A 135 -7.61 7.32 3.25
CA ALA A 135 -6.66 7.41 2.15
C ALA A 135 -6.11 8.83 1.98
N TYR A 136 -4.80 8.94 1.84
CA TYR A 136 -4.07 10.17 1.60
C TYR A 136 -3.48 10.23 0.19
N THR A 137 -3.31 11.44 -0.34
CA THR A 137 -2.69 11.73 -1.64
C THR A 137 -1.97 13.07 -1.60
N ALA A 138 -1.43 13.52 -2.75
CA ALA A 138 -0.51 14.66 -2.83
C ALA A 138 0.67 14.44 -1.87
N LEU A 139 1.30 13.27 -2.02
CA LEU A 139 2.45 12.84 -1.23
C LEU A 139 3.69 13.66 -1.59
N GLU A 140 4.50 13.99 -0.59
CA GLU A 140 5.80 14.62 -0.79
C GLU A 140 6.82 13.54 -1.10
N PHE A 141 7.33 13.54 -2.34
CA PHE A 141 8.42 12.68 -2.78
C PHE A 141 9.75 13.43 -2.68
N ASN A 142 10.80 12.71 -2.27
CA ASN A 142 12.17 13.21 -2.26
C ASN A 142 12.76 13.28 -3.68
N ALA A 143 14.03 13.71 -3.79
CA ALA A 143 14.73 13.83 -5.06
C ALA A 143 14.87 12.50 -5.83
N ASP A 144 14.84 11.37 -5.13
CA ASP A 144 14.90 10.03 -5.69
C ASP A 144 13.52 9.48 -6.10
N GLY A 145 12.46 10.28 -5.95
CA GLY A 145 11.09 9.89 -6.30
C GLY A 145 10.43 8.94 -5.30
N GLU A 146 10.91 8.93 -4.05
CA GLU A 146 10.41 8.11 -2.95
C GLU A 146 9.77 8.95 -1.85
N THR A 147 8.72 8.42 -1.23
CA THR A 147 8.11 8.98 -0.02
C THR A 147 8.07 7.95 1.10
N ARG A 148 8.05 8.40 2.35
CA ARG A 148 8.16 7.56 3.55
C ARG A 148 7.11 7.93 4.58
N CYS A 149 6.32 6.94 4.97
CA CYS A 149 5.42 7.01 6.12
C CYS A 149 6.08 6.28 7.29
N THR A 150 6.16 6.92 8.46
CA THR A 150 7.03 6.47 9.54
C THR A 150 6.27 6.32 10.86
N LEU A 151 6.53 5.22 11.56
CA LEU A 151 6.22 5.06 12.98
C LEU A 151 7.54 5.21 13.76
N ALA A 152 7.60 6.18 14.66
CA ALA A 152 8.80 6.46 15.47
C ALA A 152 8.52 6.36 16.97
N ASP A 153 9.46 5.81 17.71
CA ASP A 153 9.52 5.91 19.17
C ASP A 153 10.28 7.18 19.59
N SER A 154 10.00 7.65 20.79
CA SER A 154 10.64 8.80 21.43
C SER A 154 12.15 8.66 21.64
N ASP A 155 12.66 7.43 21.64
CA ASP A 155 14.09 7.12 21.79
C ASP A 155 14.88 7.10 20.47
N GLY A 156 14.23 7.45 19.35
CA GLY A 156 14.86 7.56 18.03
C GLY A 156 14.80 6.29 17.19
N ARG A 157 14.24 5.20 17.69
CA ARG A 157 13.94 4.00 16.87
C ARG A 157 12.74 4.27 15.96
N TRP A 158 12.71 3.63 14.80
CA TRP A 158 11.63 3.82 13.84
C TRP A 158 11.45 2.64 12.88
N VAL A 159 10.26 2.53 12.31
CA VAL A 159 9.94 1.68 11.16
C VAL A 159 9.21 2.53 10.13
N SER A 160 9.58 2.43 8.86
CA SER A 160 8.99 3.21 7.78
C SER A 160 8.54 2.31 6.64
N LEU A 161 7.38 2.62 6.07
CA LEU A 161 7.03 2.15 4.74
C LEU A 161 7.50 3.19 3.71
N HIS A 162 8.33 2.77 2.76
CA HIS A 162 8.73 3.59 1.63
C HIS A 162 7.98 3.16 0.37
N GLN A 163 7.65 4.11 -0.51
CA GLN A 163 6.99 3.84 -1.79
C GLN A 163 7.44 4.85 -2.84
N ASN A 164 7.48 4.44 -4.11
CA ASN A 164 7.84 5.33 -5.22
C ASN A 164 6.58 5.99 -5.85
N ASN A 165 6.80 6.79 -6.89
CA ASN A 165 5.76 7.55 -7.59
C ASN A 165 4.68 6.70 -8.31
N THR A 166 4.84 5.39 -8.42
CA THR A 166 3.80 4.48 -8.94
C THR A 166 2.71 4.20 -7.89
N CYS A 167 3.01 4.45 -6.62
CA CYS A 167 2.06 4.47 -5.50
C CYS A 167 1.75 5.91 -5.11
N GLN A 168 0.75 6.51 -5.74
CA GLN A 168 0.38 7.93 -5.51
C GLN A 168 -0.56 8.14 -4.32
N PHE A 169 -0.95 7.05 -3.67
CA PHE A 169 -1.84 7.03 -2.52
C PHE A 169 -1.23 6.21 -1.39
N VAL A 170 -1.58 6.56 -0.16
CA VAL A 170 -1.34 5.71 1.01
C VAL A 170 -2.62 5.65 1.83
N HIS A 171 -3.10 4.45 2.13
CA HIS A 171 -4.20 4.26 3.08
C HIS A 171 -3.64 4.08 4.48
N ILE A 172 -4.21 4.79 5.44
CA ILE A 172 -3.87 4.67 6.86
C ILE A 172 -5.07 4.10 7.57
N PHE A 173 -4.88 2.93 8.16
CA PHE A 173 -5.86 2.31 9.03
C PHE A 173 -5.28 2.14 10.42
N VAL A 174 -5.90 2.77 11.42
CA VAL A 174 -5.53 2.65 12.83
C VAL A 174 -6.72 2.09 13.59
N THR A 175 -6.52 0.97 14.30
CA THR A 175 -7.60 0.29 15.00
C THR A 175 -7.17 -0.25 16.36
N ALA A 176 -8.12 -0.30 17.31
CA ALA A 176 -7.98 -1.03 18.57
C ALA A 176 -8.50 -2.49 18.47
N GLU A 177 -9.14 -2.86 17.36
CA GLU A 177 -9.74 -4.18 17.15
C GLU A 177 -8.78 -5.10 16.39
N PHE A 178 -7.61 -5.39 16.99
CA PHE A 178 -6.60 -6.26 16.38
C PHE A 178 -6.24 -7.44 17.30
N PRO A 179 -6.34 -8.70 16.84
CA PRO A 179 -6.03 -9.86 17.68
C PRO A 179 -4.62 -9.81 18.29
N GLY A 180 -4.55 -9.83 19.62
CA GLY A 180 -3.28 -9.86 20.36
C GLY A 180 -2.53 -8.54 20.46
N ARG A 181 -3.14 -7.41 20.07
CA ARG A 181 -2.56 -6.06 20.20
C ARG A 181 -3.63 -5.06 20.65
N ASN A 182 -3.27 -4.09 21.47
CA ASN A 182 -4.18 -3.02 21.89
C ASN A 182 -4.45 -2.00 20.78
N LYS A 183 -3.48 -1.82 19.88
CA LYS A 183 -3.53 -0.89 18.77
C LYS A 183 -2.70 -1.42 17.61
N ALA A 184 -3.18 -1.24 16.40
CA ALA A 184 -2.49 -1.65 15.18
C ALA A 184 -2.60 -0.55 14.12
N VAL A 185 -1.55 -0.41 13.31
CA VAL A 185 -1.47 0.57 12.23
C VAL A 185 -1.13 -0.15 10.94
N ALA A 186 -2.02 -0.08 9.95
CA ALA A 186 -1.70 -0.41 8.57
C ALA A 186 -1.29 0.85 7.81
N ILE A 187 -0.24 0.72 7.01
CA ILE A 187 0.21 1.74 6.07
C ILE A 187 0.19 1.10 4.70
N GLU A 188 -0.71 1.53 3.82
CA GLU A 188 -1.04 0.77 2.62
C GLU A 188 -0.67 1.55 1.35
N PRO A 189 0.46 1.25 0.70
CA PRO A 189 0.79 1.87 -0.57
C PRO A 189 -0.22 1.44 -1.62
N MET A 190 -0.75 2.39 -2.40
CA MET A 190 -1.69 2.10 -3.48
C MET A 190 -1.40 2.93 -4.74
N SER A 191 -1.53 2.29 -5.89
CA SER A 191 -1.44 2.95 -7.22
C SER A 191 -2.70 3.75 -7.58
N ALA A 192 -3.85 3.33 -7.07
CA ALA A 192 -5.14 3.98 -7.27
C ALA A 192 -5.95 3.93 -5.97
N PRO A 193 -6.85 4.91 -5.72
CA PRO A 193 -7.66 4.88 -4.52
C PRO A 193 -8.82 3.89 -4.64
N ALA A 194 -9.50 3.64 -3.52
CA ALA A 194 -10.76 2.92 -3.52
C ALA A 194 -11.74 3.52 -4.53
N ASN A 195 -12.61 2.68 -5.11
CA ASN A 195 -13.61 3.08 -6.10
C ASN A 195 -13.05 3.57 -7.46
N ALA A 196 -11.75 3.40 -7.74
CA ALA A 196 -11.12 3.80 -9.01
C ALA A 196 -11.80 3.19 -10.26
N PHE A 197 -12.33 1.97 -10.20
CA PHE A 197 -13.04 1.34 -11.33
C PHE A 197 -14.32 2.08 -11.75
N ASN A 198 -14.98 2.77 -10.81
CA ASN A 198 -16.20 3.52 -11.11
C ASN A 198 -15.90 4.99 -11.47
N THR A 199 -14.80 5.54 -10.96
CA THR A 199 -14.46 6.96 -11.16
C THR A 199 -13.44 7.19 -12.28
N GLY A 200 -12.67 6.16 -12.65
CA GLY A 200 -11.50 6.24 -13.52
C GLY A 200 -10.30 6.95 -12.88
N TYR A 201 -10.42 7.49 -11.67
CA TYR A 201 -9.37 8.30 -11.06
C TYR A 201 -8.25 7.42 -10.52
N GLY A 202 -7.01 7.72 -10.92
CA GLY A 202 -5.81 6.93 -10.59
C GLY A 202 -5.79 5.54 -11.24
N LEU A 203 -6.83 5.14 -11.97
CA LEU A 203 -6.94 3.83 -12.58
C LEU A 203 -6.01 3.74 -13.79
N PHE A 204 -5.16 2.71 -13.82
CA PHE A 204 -4.28 2.46 -14.95
C PHE A 204 -4.95 1.48 -15.91
N CYS A 205 -4.95 1.76 -17.22
CA CYS A 205 -5.39 0.80 -18.23
C CYS A 205 -4.17 0.15 -18.87
N LEU A 206 -3.95 -1.12 -18.57
CA LEU A 206 -2.78 -1.88 -19.01
C LEU A 206 -3.04 -2.49 -20.39
N GLU A 207 -2.31 -2.03 -21.41
CA GLU A 207 -2.42 -2.56 -22.78
C GLU A 207 -2.17 -4.07 -22.86
N SER A 208 -2.69 -4.71 -23.91
CA SER A 208 -2.49 -6.15 -24.16
C SER A 208 -1.00 -6.49 -24.22
N GLY A 209 -0.55 -7.48 -23.44
CA GLY A 209 0.85 -7.89 -23.33
C GLY A 209 1.75 -6.94 -22.53
N ALA A 210 1.24 -5.78 -22.10
CA ALA A 210 2.02 -4.81 -21.34
C ALA A 210 2.16 -5.22 -19.86
N ARG A 211 3.10 -4.54 -19.19
CA ARG A 211 3.39 -4.71 -17.76
C ARG A 211 3.25 -3.40 -17.01
N PHE A 212 2.73 -3.47 -15.78
CA PHE A 212 2.68 -2.37 -14.83
C PHE A 212 3.23 -2.83 -13.49
N SER A 213 4.14 -2.07 -12.89
CA SER A 213 4.75 -2.42 -11.61
C SER A 213 4.56 -1.31 -10.59
N ILE A 214 4.46 -1.71 -9.32
CA ILE A 214 4.67 -0.83 -8.18
C ILE A 214 5.83 -1.32 -7.33
N ASP A 215 6.54 -0.38 -6.71
CA ASP A 215 7.60 -0.67 -5.75
C ASP A 215 7.33 0.04 -4.42
N TRP A 216 7.41 -0.73 -3.35
CA TRP A 216 7.35 -0.25 -1.97
C TRP A 216 8.24 -1.12 -1.10
N GLY A 217 8.44 -0.74 0.15
CA GLY A 217 9.26 -1.52 1.05
C GLY A 217 9.20 -1.03 2.48
N ILE A 218 9.97 -1.70 3.33
CA ILE A 218 10.02 -1.44 4.76
C ILE A 218 11.47 -1.30 5.18
N ASP A 219 11.77 -0.20 5.86
CA ASP A 219 13.03 0.05 6.53
C ASP A 219 12.80 0.22 8.02
N SER A 220 13.82 -0.02 8.82
CA SER A 220 13.75 0.23 10.26
C SER A 220 15.11 0.58 10.84
N GLN A 221 15.07 1.24 11.99
CA GLN A 221 16.18 1.42 12.91
C GLN A 221 15.69 0.95 14.28
N LEU A 222 16.28 -0.14 14.77
CA LEU A 222 15.90 -0.83 16.01
C LEU A 222 16.84 -0.53 17.17
#